data_AF-A0A933K0I0-F1
#
_entry.id   AF-A0A933K0I0-F1
#
_cell.length_a   1.000
_cell.length_b   1.000
_cell.length_c   1.000
_cell.angle_alpha   90.00
_cell.angle_beta   90.00
_cell.angle_gamma   90.00
#
_symmetry.space_group_name_H-M   'P 1'
#
loop_
_entity.id
_entity.type
_entity.pdbx_description
1 polymer ?
#
loop_
_entity_poly.entity_id
_entity_poly.type
_entity_poly.pdbx_seq_one_letter_code
_entity_poly.pdbx_strand_id
1 'polypeptide(L)'
;MEKIKSHYKKHPYSSALISILLFFVLYFLGISYFYPALLDRASFGDMFGGIKALFSGFAFLGIIYAIILQREELRLQRKEFELTRKELKRTAEAQEKSEKALSKQAESLKITAKLNGLSSVLQYNIGMIDTLATGRYGSGGIDKNLKQECEDIKQKIEDIINDK
;
A
#
# COMPACT_ATOMS: atom_id res chain seq x y z
N MET A 1 3.70 -22.04 42.00
CA MET A 1 3.77 -20.57 42.14
C MET A 1 5.21 -20.11 41.97
N GLU A 2 5.76 -20.14 40.75
CA GLU A 2 7.19 -19.85 40.55
C GLU A 2 7.49 -19.26 39.16
N LYS A 3 6.58 -18.42 38.64
CA LYS A 3 6.80 -17.69 37.37
C LYS A 3 6.30 -16.24 37.43
N ILE A 4 6.44 -15.58 38.58
CA ILE A 4 6.20 -14.13 38.72
C ILE A 4 7.46 -13.47 39.30
N LYS A 5 8.56 -13.51 38.54
CA LYS A 5 9.77 -12.72 38.86
C LYS A 5 10.52 -12.27 37.60
N SER A 6 9.78 -11.97 36.55
CA SER A 6 10.34 -11.54 35.26
C SER A 6 9.53 -10.37 34.71
N HIS A 7 9.71 -9.18 35.28
CA HIS A 7 9.52 -7.90 34.55
C HIS A 7 9.98 -6.66 35.34
N TYR A 8 11.21 -6.65 35.86
CA TYR A 8 11.90 -5.40 36.19
C TYR A 8 13.11 -5.25 35.27
N LYS A 9 12.84 -4.87 34.02
CA LYS A 9 13.87 -4.51 33.04
C LYS A 9 14.51 -3.20 33.51
N LYS A 10 15.62 -3.28 34.25
CA LYS A 10 16.46 -2.11 34.57
C LYS A 10 16.95 -1.52 33.25
N HIS A 11 16.39 -0.39 32.84
CA HIS A 11 16.94 0.38 31.72
C HIS A 11 18.36 0.82 32.13
N PRO A 12 19.42 0.40 31.41
CA PRO A 12 20.81 0.67 31.82
C PRO A 12 21.12 2.17 31.91
N TYR A 13 20.36 2.98 31.16
CA TYR A 13 20.44 4.43 31.15
C TYR A 13 19.94 5.07 32.46
N SER A 14 18.96 4.47 33.16
CA SER A 14 18.47 5.06 34.41
C SER A 14 19.46 4.85 35.55
N SER A 15 20.11 3.68 35.63
CA SER A 15 21.21 3.45 36.57
C SER A 15 22.42 4.35 36.31
N ALA A 16 22.73 4.63 35.03
CA ALA A 16 23.82 5.52 34.65
C ALA A 16 23.52 7.00 34.97
N LEU A 17 22.28 7.44 34.78
CA LEU A 17 21.84 8.78 35.18
C LEU A 17 21.87 8.94 36.71
N ILE A 18 21.43 7.92 37.46
CA ILE A 18 21.46 7.94 38.92
C ILE A 18 22.90 7.95 39.44
N SER A 19 23.83 7.19 38.83
CA SER A 19 25.24 7.20 39.26
C SER A 19 25.93 8.52 38.96
N ILE A 20 25.66 9.14 37.80
CA ILE A 20 26.15 10.49 37.46
C ILE A 20 25.62 11.52 38.45
N LEU A 21 24.31 11.49 38.74
CA LEU A 21 23.69 12.40 39.71
C LEU A 21 24.30 12.22 41.11
N LEU A 22 24.46 10.96 41.56
CA LEU A 22 25.05 10.64 42.86
C LEU A 22 26.49 11.12 42.96
N PHE A 23 27.26 10.98 41.87
CA PHE A 23 28.63 11.48 41.78
C PHE A 23 28.68 13.01 41.93
N PHE A 24 27.82 13.75 41.22
CA PHE A 24 27.76 15.21 41.35
C PHE A 24 27.33 15.66 42.76
N VAL A 25 26.39 14.96 43.39
CA VAL A 25 25.94 15.25 44.76
C VAL A 25 27.05 14.98 45.79
N LEU A 26 27.75 13.85 45.69
CA LEU A 26 28.87 13.51 46.57
C LEU A 26 30.05 14.47 46.36
N TYR A 27 30.34 14.84 45.13
CA TYR A 27 31.37 15.84 44.81
C TYR A 27 31.04 17.20 45.42
N PHE A 28 29.78 17.64 45.31
CA PHE A 28 29.31 18.89 45.91
C PHE A 28 29.37 18.88 47.45
N LEU A 29 28.94 17.78 48.08
CA LEU A 29 29.05 17.58 49.54
C LEU A 29 30.51 17.56 50.01
N GLY A 30 31.40 16.89 49.26
CA GLY A 30 32.83 16.83 49.56
C GLY A 30 33.49 18.20 49.54
N ILE A 31 33.22 19.02 48.52
CA ILE A 31 33.72 20.39 48.44
C ILE A 31 33.17 21.23 49.60
N SER A 32 31.88 21.13 49.91
CA SER A 32 31.26 21.88 51.00
C SER A 32 31.82 21.53 52.38
N TYR A 33 32.29 20.29 52.58
CA TYR A 33 32.86 19.84 53.86
C TYR A 33 34.35 20.19 53.99
N PHE A 34 35.15 19.99 52.94
CA PHE A 34 36.60 20.22 52.98
C PHE A 34 37.01 21.69 52.80
N TYR A 35 36.18 22.49 52.14
CA TYR A 35 36.48 23.89 51.83
C TYR A 35 35.40 24.87 52.35
N PRO A 36 35.17 24.92 53.67
CA PRO A 36 34.11 25.74 54.26
C PRO A 36 34.39 27.26 54.16
N ALA A 37 35.61 27.69 53.85
CA ALA A 37 35.98 29.10 53.68
C ALA A 37 35.84 29.62 52.24
N LEU A 38 35.63 28.74 51.25
CA LEU A 38 35.28 29.10 49.86
C LEU A 38 33.79 29.47 49.69
N LEU A 39 33.08 29.62 50.81
CA LEU A 39 31.66 29.99 50.94
C LEU A 39 31.36 31.47 50.63
N ASP A 40 32.28 32.21 50.03
CA ASP A 40 31.90 33.39 49.25
C ASP A 40 31.25 32.92 47.94
N ARG A 41 30.02 32.42 48.09
CA ARG A 41 29.19 31.79 47.05
C ARG A 41 29.03 32.68 45.80
N ALA A 42 29.22 33.98 45.96
CA ALA A 42 29.19 34.96 44.89
C ALA A 42 30.35 34.75 43.88
N SER A 43 31.59 34.69 44.36
CA SER A 43 32.78 34.55 43.52
C SER A 43 32.86 33.20 42.81
N PHE A 44 32.42 32.11 43.47
CA PHE A 44 32.38 30.77 42.85
C PHE A 44 31.36 30.69 41.71
N GLY A 45 30.20 31.37 41.85
CA GLY A 45 29.18 31.44 40.80
C GLY A 45 29.65 32.21 39.56
N ASP A 46 30.47 33.25 39.76
CA ASP A 46 30.95 34.15 38.72
C ASP A 46 31.97 33.48 37.77
N MET A 47 32.79 32.56 38.29
CA MET A 47 33.78 31.80 37.49
C MET A 47 33.14 30.92 36.40
N PHE A 48 31.88 30.50 36.57
CA PHE A 48 31.17 29.69 35.59
C PHE A 48 30.28 30.51 34.65
N GLY A 49 30.21 31.84 34.81
CA GLY A 49 29.37 32.72 33.98
C GLY A 49 29.73 32.66 32.50
N GLY A 50 31.03 32.77 32.18
CA GLY A 50 31.53 32.71 30.80
C GLY A 50 31.28 31.35 30.13
N ILE A 51 31.47 30.26 30.86
CA ILE A 51 31.20 28.89 30.36
C ILE A 51 29.69 28.71 30.11
N LYS A 52 28.82 29.18 31.01
CA LYS A 52 27.36 29.13 30.84
C LYS A 52 26.89 29.94 29.63
N ALA A 53 27.47 31.13 29.40
CA ALA A 53 27.16 31.95 28.23
C ALA A 53 27.62 31.27 26.92
N LEU A 54 28.75 30.56 26.94
CA LEU A 54 29.21 29.79 25.79
C LEU A 54 28.27 28.61 25.49
N PHE A 55 27.85 27.86 26.52
CA PHE A 55 26.88 26.77 26.37
C PHE A 55 25.52 27.24 25.87
N SER A 56 25.01 28.39 26.34
CA SER A 56 23.76 28.96 25.82
C SER A 56 23.90 29.42 24.36
N GLY A 57 25.05 29.98 23.97
CA GLY A 57 25.37 30.31 22.59
C GLY A 57 25.40 29.08 21.66
N PHE A 58 26.05 27.99 22.09
CA PHE A 58 26.06 26.74 21.35
C PHE A 58 24.67 26.08 21.27
N ALA A 59 23.88 26.12 22.35
CA ALA A 59 22.50 25.64 22.32
C ALA A 59 21.66 26.43 21.30
N PHE A 60 21.82 27.75 21.26
CA PHE A 60 21.14 28.61 20.29
C PHE A 60 21.55 28.30 18.84
N LEU A 61 22.86 28.11 18.59
CA LEU A 61 23.36 27.67 17.28
C LEU A 61 22.80 26.29 16.89
N GLY A 62 22.71 25.36 17.85
CA GLY A 62 22.09 24.06 17.64
C GLY A 62 20.62 24.16 17.22
N ILE A 63 19.86 25.07 17.83
CA ILE A 63 18.46 25.34 17.46
C ILE A 63 18.38 25.91 16.05
N ILE A 64 19.21 26.90 15.70
CA ILE A 64 19.24 27.47 14.33
C ILE A 64 19.53 26.39 13.29
N TYR A 65 20.53 25.56 13.57
CA TYR A 65 20.88 24.45 12.69
C TYR A 65 19.71 23.47 12.51
N ALA A 66 19.04 23.10 13.60
CA ALA A 66 17.86 22.25 13.55
C ALA A 66 16.72 22.87 12.73
N ILE A 67 16.48 24.19 12.83
CA ILE A 67 15.46 24.88 12.03
C ILE A 67 15.79 24.84 10.53
N ILE A 68 17.07 25.03 10.17
CA ILE A 68 17.51 24.95 8.78
C ILE A 68 17.26 23.53 8.23
N LEU A 69 17.61 22.50 9.01
CA LEU A 69 17.39 21.11 8.62
C LEU A 69 15.90 20.78 8.50
N GLN A 70 15.09 21.16 9.49
CA GLN A 70 13.63 20.97 9.46
C GLN A 70 12.98 21.65 8.24
N ARG A 71 13.47 22.82 7.83
CA ARG A 71 12.97 23.51 6.64
C ARG A 71 13.28 22.73 5.36
N GLU A 72 14.47 22.15 5.26
CA GLU A 72 14.85 21.34 4.10
C GLU A 72 14.04 20.04 4.03
N GLU A 73 13.81 19.38 5.17
CA GLU A 73 12.94 18.21 5.26
C GLU A 73 11.50 18.53 4.80
N LEU A 74 10.93 19.66 5.24
CA LEU A 74 9.61 20.11 4.78
C LEU A 74 9.58 20.39 3.27
N ARG A 75 10.65 20.92 2.70
CA ARG A 75 10.77 21.16 1.26
C ARG A 75 10.76 19.84 0.48
N LEU A 76 11.55 18.87 0.92
CA LEU A 76 11.60 17.53 0.31
C LEU A 76 10.27 16.80 0.47
N GLN A 77 9.63 16.86 1.64
CA GLN A 77 8.33 16.26 1.87
C GLN A 77 7.24 16.83 0.95
N ARG A 78 7.24 18.14 0.69
CA ARG A 78 6.31 18.75 -0.29
C ARG A 78 6.54 18.23 -1.71
N LYS A 79 7.80 18.04 -2.10
CA LYS A 79 8.16 17.48 -3.41
C LYS A 79 7.67 16.03 -3.54
N GLU A 80 7.85 15.22 -2.51
CA GLU A 80 7.33 13.84 -2.46
C GLU A 80 5.80 13.80 -2.54
N PHE A 81 5.09 14.71 -1.87
CA PHE A 81 3.63 14.80 -1.99
C PHE A 81 3.17 15.19 -3.40
N GLU A 82 3.89 16.07 -4.09
CA GLU A 82 3.59 16.42 -5.48
C GLU A 82 3.76 15.21 -6.41
N LEU A 83 4.87 14.48 -6.26
CA LEU A 83 5.12 13.25 -7.03
C LEU A 83 4.06 12.17 -6.74
N THR A 84 3.71 11.98 -5.47
CA THR A 84 2.66 11.04 -5.05
C THR A 84 1.32 11.38 -5.70
N ARG A 85 0.92 12.67 -5.69
CA ARG A 85 -0.32 13.12 -6.34
C ARG A 85 -0.31 12.85 -7.84
N LYS A 86 0.82 13.05 -8.51
CA LYS A 86 0.98 12.76 -9.94
C LYS A 86 0.81 11.28 -10.23
N GLU A 87 1.40 10.40 -9.41
CA GLU A 87 1.29 8.96 -9.60
C GLU A 87 -0.13 8.44 -9.29
N LEU A 88 -0.79 8.99 -8.27
CA LEU A 88 -2.20 8.69 -7.97
C LEU A 88 -3.11 9.10 -9.13
N LYS A 89 -2.89 10.27 -9.73
CA LYS A 89 -3.64 10.71 -10.92
C LYS A 89 -3.44 9.74 -12.09
N ARG A 90 -2.20 9.35 -12.37
CA ARG A 90 -1.87 8.37 -13.43
C ARG A 90 -2.54 7.01 -13.18
N THR A 91 -2.56 6.57 -11.92
CA THR A 91 -3.20 5.31 -11.51
C THR A 91 -4.71 5.37 -11.71
N ALA A 92 -5.34 6.48 -11.31
CA ALA A 92 -6.77 6.71 -11.52
C ALA A 92 -7.13 6.70 -13.02
N GLU A 93 -6.35 7.37 -13.86
CA GLU A 93 -6.54 7.37 -15.32
C GLU A 93 -6.38 5.96 -15.92
N ALA A 94 -5.41 5.18 -15.44
CA ALA A 94 -5.24 3.79 -15.87
C ALA A 94 -6.43 2.91 -15.42
N GLN A 95 -6.95 3.14 -14.22
CA GLN A 95 -8.11 2.42 -13.70
C GLN A 95 -9.38 2.73 -14.51
N GLU A 96 -9.62 4.00 -14.86
CA GLU A 96 -10.77 4.38 -15.71
C GLU A 96 -10.68 3.73 -17.10
N LYS A 97 -9.47 3.66 -17.68
CA LYS A 97 -9.26 2.96 -18.96
C LYS A 97 -9.52 1.46 -18.84
N SER A 98 -9.04 0.83 -17.77
CA SER A 98 -9.29 -0.58 -17.48
C SER A 98 -10.78 -0.87 -17.26
N GLU A 99 -11.50 0.00 -16.56
CA GLU A 99 -12.95 -0.11 -16.37
C GLU A 99 -13.69 -0.06 -17.71
N LYS A 100 -13.34 0.89 -18.59
CA LYS A 100 -13.92 0.98 -19.94
C LYS A 100 -13.61 -0.27 -20.77
N ALA A 101 -12.39 -0.80 -20.70
CA ALA A 101 -12.02 -2.03 -21.40
C ALA A 101 -12.79 -3.24 -20.87
N LEU A 102 -12.94 -3.36 -19.55
CA LEU A 102 -13.69 -4.43 -18.91
C LEU A 102 -15.18 -4.36 -19.25
N SER A 103 -15.76 -3.16 -19.30
CA SER A 103 -17.14 -2.94 -19.74
C SER A 103 -17.35 -3.44 -21.18
N LYS A 104 -16.45 -3.09 -22.11
CA LYS A 104 -16.48 -3.60 -23.49
C LYS A 104 -16.29 -5.12 -23.56
N GLN A 105 -15.43 -5.68 -22.70
CA GLN A 105 -15.24 -7.13 -22.60
C GLN A 105 -16.53 -7.82 -22.11
N ALA A 106 -17.22 -7.25 -21.11
CA ALA A 106 -18.49 -7.76 -20.61
C ALA A 106 -19.59 -7.74 -21.70
N GLU A 107 -19.65 -6.69 -22.53
CA GLU A 107 -20.55 -6.64 -23.68
C GLU A 107 -20.25 -7.76 -24.68
N SER A 108 -18.96 -8.00 -24.98
CA SER A 108 -18.55 -9.08 -25.87
C SER A 108 -18.92 -10.46 -25.31
N LEU A 109 -18.73 -10.66 -24.00
CA LEU A 109 -19.16 -11.88 -23.30
C LEU A 109 -20.67 -12.11 -23.40
N LYS A 110 -21.48 -11.04 -23.33
CA LYS A 110 -22.93 -11.15 -23.54
C LYS A 110 -23.28 -11.60 -24.96
N ILE A 111 -22.56 -11.10 -25.96
CA ILE A 111 -22.74 -11.55 -27.36
C ILE A 111 -22.36 -13.03 -27.49
N THR A 112 -21.20 -13.43 -26.94
CA THR A 112 -20.76 -14.84 -26.92
C THR A 112 -21.78 -15.74 -26.23
N ALA A 113 -22.34 -15.34 -25.08
CA ALA A 113 -23.35 -16.11 -24.39
C ALA A 113 -24.63 -16.29 -25.23
N LYS A 114 -25.07 -15.25 -25.95
CA LYS A 114 -26.20 -15.35 -26.89
C LYS A 114 -25.90 -16.29 -28.05
N LEU A 115 -24.71 -16.19 -28.64
CA LEU A 115 -24.26 -17.08 -29.72
C LEU A 115 -24.26 -18.54 -29.28
N ASN A 116 -23.71 -18.81 -28.10
CA ASN A 116 -23.70 -20.16 -27.53
C ASN A 116 -25.14 -20.69 -27.32
N GLY A 117 -26.04 -19.87 -26.78
CA GLY A 117 -27.46 -20.25 -26.62
C GLY A 117 -28.15 -20.55 -27.95
N LEU A 118 -27.92 -19.74 -28.99
CA LEU A 118 -28.43 -19.99 -30.34
C LEU A 118 -27.86 -21.28 -30.93
N SER A 119 -26.55 -21.53 -30.77
CA SER A 119 -25.90 -22.76 -31.22
C SER A 119 -26.52 -23.99 -30.54
N SER A 120 -26.82 -23.93 -29.25
CA SER A 120 -27.51 -25.02 -28.54
C SER A 120 -28.91 -25.30 -29.10
N VAL A 121 -29.70 -24.26 -29.43
CA VAL A 121 -31.03 -24.44 -30.04
C VAL A 121 -30.91 -25.02 -31.46
N LEU A 122 -29.96 -24.54 -32.25
CA LEU A 122 -29.70 -25.06 -33.59
C LEU A 122 -29.32 -26.55 -33.54
N GLN A 123 -28.41 -26.93 -32.64
CA GLN A 123 -28.02 -28.32 -32.42
C GLN A 123 -29.19 -29.19 -31.98
N TYR A 124 -30.06 -28.69 -31.10
CA TYR A 124 -31.28 -29.40 -30.70
C TYR A 124 -32.18 -29.68 -31.92
N ASN A 125 -32.44 -28.66 -32.74
CA ASN A 125 -33.28 -28.81 -33.93
C ASN A 125 -32.65 -29.75 -34.96
N ILE A 126 -31.34 -29.66 -35.20
CA ILE A 126 -30.62 -30.58 -36.09
C ILE A 126 -30.74 -32.01 -35.58
N GLY A 127 -30.55 -32.24 -34.28
CA GLY A 127 -30.73 -33.56 -33.66
C GLY A 127 -32.14 -34.10 -33.85
N MET A 128 -33.17 -33.26 -33.67
CA MET A 128 -34.56 -33.62 -33.92
C MET A 128 -34.80 -34.00 -35.40
N ILE A 129 -34.30 -33.21 -36.35
CA ILE A 129 -34.39 -33.52 -37.79
C ILE A 129 -33.71 -34.85 -38.09
N ASP A 130 -32.54 -35.12 -37.51
CA ASP A 130 -31.82 -36.36 -37.73
C ASP A 130 -32.59 -37.58 -37.18
N THR A 131 -33.23 -37.47 -36.01
CA THR A 131 -34.12 -38.53 -35.49
C THR A 131 -35.35 -38.74 -36.37
N LEU A 132 -35.95 -37.67 -36.89
CA LEU A 132 -37.08 -37.74 -37.83
C LEU A 132 -36.68 -38.39 -39.16
N ALA A 133 -35.47 -38.11 -39.63
CA ALA A 133 -34.89 -38.71 -40.82
C ALA A 133 -34.49 -40.19 -40.63
N THR A 134 -34.13 -40.61 -39.40
CA THR A 134 -33.61 -41.96 -39.11
C THR A 134 -34.66 -42.96 -38.64
N GLY A 135 -35.91 -42.56 -38.37
CA GLY A 135 -37.06 -43.47 -38.51
C GLY A 135 -38.27 -43.27 -37.58
N ARG A 136 -39.47 -43.11 -38.19
CA ARG A 136 -40.78 -43.76 -37.85
C ARG A 136 -42.03 -43.09 -38.44
N TYR A 137 -41.91 -42.06 -39.28
CA TYR A 137 -43.02 -41.57 -40.12
C TYR A 137 -42.58 -41.58 -41.59
N GLY A 138 -43.35 -42.27 -42.42
CA GLY A 138 -42.98 -42.58 -43.80
C GLY A 138 -42.80 -41.35 -44.68
N SER A 139 -41.80 -41.45 -45.56
CA SER A 139 -41.75 -40.91 -46.93
C SER A 139 -42.50 -39.59 -47.17
N GLY A 140 -41.84 -38.48 -46.87
CA GLY A 140 -42.16 -37.16 -47.43
C GLY A 140 -40.93 -36.28 -47.26
N GLY A 141 -40.21 -36.01 -48.34
CA GLY A 141 -38.89 -35.41 -48.32
C GLY A 141 -38.81 -34.16 -47.44
N ILE A 142 -38.13 -34.28 -46.30
CA ILE A 142 -37.44 -33.13 -45.73
C ILE A 142 -36.28 -32.87 -46.68
N ASP A 143 -36.44 -31.79 -47.44
CA ASP A 143 -35.57 -31.38 -48.53
C ASP A 143 -34.09 -31.46 -48.13
N LYS A 144 -33.25 -32.13 -48.92
CA LYS A 144 -31.79 -32.16 -48.74
C LYS A 144 -31.23 -30.73 -48.64
N ASN A 145 -31.89 -29.76 -49.28
CA ASN A 145 -31.52 -28.35 -49.19
C ASN A 145 -31.61 -27.80 -47.76
N LEU A 146 -32.58 -28.24 -46.95
CA LEU A 146 -32.78 -27.74 -45.58
C LEU A 146 -31.69 -28.22 -44.61
N LYS A 147 -31.26 -29.49 -44.79
CA LYS A 147 -30.14 -30.06 -44.01
C LYS A 147 -28.82 -29.37 -44.40
N GLN A 148 -28.66 -29.05 -45.68
CA GLN A 148 -27.49 -28.36 -46.20
C GLN A 148 -27.44 -26.88 -45.79
N GLU A 149 -28.58 -26.18 -45.73
CA GLU A 149 -28.66 -24.82 -45.16
C GLU A 149 -28.33 -24.78 -43.67
N CYS A 150 -28.75 -25.80 -42.89
CA CYS A 150 -28.40 -25.86 -41.47
C CYS A 150 -26.89 -26.03 -41.25
N GLU A 151 -26.22 -26.87 -42.04
CA GLU A 151 -24.75 -27.01 -42.00
C GLU A 151 -24.06 -25.72 -42.45
N ASP A 152 -24.54 -25.05 -43.50
CA ASP A 152 -23.95 -23.80 -43.99
C ASP A 152 -24.10 -22.64 -42.98
N ILE A 153 -25.23 -22.55 -42.29
CA ILE A 153 -25.46 -21.58 -41.21
C ILE A 153 -24.57 -21.91 -40.00
N LYS A 154 -24.44 -23.18 -39.63
CA LYS A 154 -23.57 -23.62 -38.53
C LYS A 154 -22.12 -23.26 -38.83
N GLN A 155 -21.66 -23.49 -40.05
CA GLN A 155 -20.30 -23.21 -40.49
C GLN A 155 -20.01 -21.70 -40.54
N LYS A 156 -20.95 -20.89 -41.04
CA LYS A 156 -20.85 -19.42 -40.97
C LYS A 156 -20.79 -18.89 -39.54
N ILE A 157 -21.55 -19.48 -38.62
CA ILE A 157 -21.49 -19.11 -37.20
C ILE A 157 -20.12 -19.48 -36.60
N GLU A 158 -19.58 -20.65 -36.91
CA GLU A 158 -18.24 -21.07 -36.48
C GLU A 158 -17.13 -20.15 -37.05
N ASP A 159 -17.23 -19.74 -38.31
CA ASP A 159 -16.29 -18.80 -38.94
C ASP A 159 -16.35 -17.42 -38.28
N ILE A 160 -17.55 -16.87 -38.03
CA ILE A 160 -17.71 -15.59 -37.32
C ILE A 160 -17.19 -15.66 -35.89
N ILE A 161 -17.26 -16.82 -35.24
CA ILE A 161 -16.72 -17.04 -33.89
C ILE A 161 -15.20 -17.15 -33.90
N ASN A 162 -14.59 -17.73 -34.94
CA ASN A 162 -13.15 -17.95 -35.05
C ASN A 162 -12.36 -16.84 -35.79
N ASP A 163 -13.03 -15.92 -36.50
CA ASP A 163 -12.42 -14.77 -37.22
C ASP A 163 -12.22 -13.52 -36.33
N LYS A 164 -12.02 -13.71 -35.02
CA LYS A 164 -11.60 -12.67 -34.07
C LYS A 164 -10.33 -13.09 -33.36
#